data_AF-A0A1C5X0T9-F1
#
_entry.id   AF-A0A1C5X0T9-F1
#
_cell.length_a   1.000
_cell.length_b   1.000
_cell.length_c   1.000
_cell.angle_alpha   90.00
_cell.angle_beta   90.00
_cell.angle_gamma   90.00
#
_symmetry.space_group_name_H-M   'P 1'
#
loop_
_entity.id
_entity.type
_entity.pdbx_description
1 polymer ?
#
loop_
_entity_poly.entity_id
_entity_poly.type
_entity_poly.pdbx_seq_one_letter_code
_entity_poly.pdbx_strand_id
1 'polypeptide(L)'
;MARKRKSGTGTIRQRKDGRWEGRAVVGYDDKGLPKTKNVLAKSKHECQEKLSKLMEAVGSTKSEKIRADMPFGEWVDFWYQTYVKSGLRPTTQHTYEANIYQHVIPQLGQIPLCQLTQKDLQQFYAQLKKEGRLIRTDLYGKGLSDRMVRMCHAKCRAALDQAVQENLIRTNPAIGCKLPPKRGREMQVLSRQELQRFLMQAKADGYFELFLLDLSTGLRRGELLALQWSDLDLDAGTLSVTKQIYEVNGKMQMSIPKTKASIRKLVLPPAVIEVFREYQKTAKCRWLFPSPIKEDAPLTPGSMLRRLHVTLERAQCKQIRFHDLRHTFATMALENGMDIKTLSSMLGHVSAATTLDIYTHITGDMLSEAAAKIDRGLGNEVAEDTSETAQNPLADFKPVMRRIRKPGTGCINELNDHLFEGRYSPTWPDGTKHSKCVYAHTREECEAKLKVLIQQMNAERKRILDRLRGIVSPDKLTKKQRQIWEYLRLHPDETNYSIIARGAKVTRHTVAKHYEMVRKMLG
;
A
#
# COMPACT_ATOMS: atom_id res chain seq x y z
N MET A 1 1.86 -5.44 53.97
CA MET A 1 1.83 -5.54 52.49
C MET A 1 2.73 -6.69 52.04
N ALA A 2 2.18 -7.72 51.39
CA ALA A 2 2.94 -8.90 50.99
C ALA A 2 3.90 -8.57 49.82
N ARG A 3 5.18 -8.86 50.01
CA ARG A 3 6.24 -8.78 48.99
C ARG A 3 5.79 -9.48 47.71
N LYS A 4 5.62 -8.73 46.62
CA LYS A 4 5.35 -9.26 45.28
C LYS A 4 6.53 -10.17 44.88
N ARG A 5 6.29 -11.48 44.78
CA ARG A 5 7.35 -12.47 44.54
C ARG A 5 7.85 -12.41 43.10
N LYS A 6 9.12 -12.75 42.90
CA LYS A 6 9.77 -12.82 41.59
C LYS A 6 9.00 -13.79 40.66
N SER A 7 8.77 -13.35 39.44
CA SER A 7 8.19 -14.17 38.35
C SER A 7 8.94 -15.50 38.23
N GLY A 8 8.22 -16.63 38.16
CA GLY A 8 8.78 -17.95 37.88
C GLY A 8 9.04 -18.87 39.09
N THR A 9 8.87 -18.42 40.33
CA THR A 9 8.97 -19.32 41.50
C THR A 9 7.65 -20.08 41.70
N GLY A 10 7.65 -21.40 41.47
CA GLY A 10 6.51 -22.26 41.79
C GLY A 10 6.04 -22.11 43.24
N THR A 11 4.77 -22.45 43.52
CA THR A 11 4.20 -22.34 44.87
C THR A 11 4.17 -23.69 45.56
N ILE A 12 4.64 -23.76 46.81
CA ILE A 12 4.54 -24.95 47.67
C ILE A 12 3.65 -24.62 48.86
N ARG A 13 2.65 -25.46 49.12
CA ARG A 13 1.73 -25.33 50.26
C ARG A 13 1.36 -26.69 50.83
N GLN A 14 1.01 -26.72 52.11
CA GLN A 14 0.44 -27.90 52.74
C GLN A 14 -1.08 -27.91 52.58
N ARG A 15 -1.64 -29.04 52.20
CA ARG A 15 -3.08 -29.25 52.03
C ARG A 15 -3.73 -29.69 53.35
N LYS A 16 -5.07 -29.60 53.41
CA LYS A 16 -5.88 -30.05 54.56
C LYS A 16 -5.73 -31.55 54.88
N ASP A 17 -5.29 -32.35 53.91
CA ASP A 17 -5.05 -33.80 54.04
C ASP A 17 -3.61 -34.15 54.44
N GLY A 18 -2.83 -33.16 54.91
CA GLY A 18 -1.45 -33.34 55.40
C GLY A 18 -0.37 -33.43 54.31
N ARG A 19 -0.75 -33.60 53.02
CA ARG A 19 0.19 -33.67 51.90
C ARG A 19 0.69 -32.30 51.45
N TRP A 20 1.90 -32.25 50.90
CA TRP A 20 2.48 -31.07 50.30
C TRP A 20 2.15 -31.00 48.80
N GLU A 21 1.69 -29.83 48.34
CA GLU A 21 1.36 -29.54 46.94
C GLU A 21 2.31 -28.46 46.40
N GLY A 22 3.04 -28.80 45.34
CA GLY A 22 3.83 -27.87 44.54
C GLY A 22 3.08 -27.56 43.24
N ARG A 23 2.94 -26.28 42.87
CA ARG A 23 2.34 -25.85 41.59
C ARG A 23 3.32 -25.05 40.75
N ALA A 24 3.45 -25.42 39.49
CA ALA A 24 4.19 -24.70 38.47
C ALA A 24 3.24 -24.17 37.38
N VAL A 25 3.48 -22.94 36.91
CA VAL A 25 2.80 -22.38 35.73
C VAL A 25 3.52 -22.94 34.49
N VAL A 26 2.77 -23.53 33.57
CA VAL A 26 3.29 -24.26 32.40
C VAL A 26 2.95 -23.58 31.07
N GLY A 27 2.28 -22.42 31.12
CA GLY A 27 1.92 -21.61 29.96
C GLY A 27 0.73 -20.70 30.27
N TYR A 28 0.25 -19.98 29.26
CA TYR A 28 -0.97 -19.18 29.31
C TYR A 28 -1.95 -19.66 28.22
N ASP A 29 -3.26 -19.56 28.46
CA ASP A 29 -4.28 -19.86 27.44
C ASP A 29 -4.51 -18.67 26.48
N ASP A 30 -5.35 -18.86 25.46
CA ASP A 30 -5.68 -17.82 24.46
C ASP A 30 -6.37 -16.58 25.06
N LYS A 31 -6.75 -16.63 26.35
CA LYS A 31 -7.35 -15.54 27.13
C LYS A 31 -6.36 -14.93 28.13
N GLY A 32 -5.09 -15.36 28.13
CA GLY A 32 -4.03 -14.86 29.00
C GLY A 32 -4.07 -15.39 30.43
N LEU A 33 -4.84 -16.45 30.72
CA LEU A 33 -4.90 -17.06 32.06
C LEU A 33 -3.83 -18.15 32.23
N PRO A 34 -3.20 -18.27 33.42
CA PRO A 34 -2.11 -19.21 33.65
C PRO A 34 -2.60 -20.66 33.69
N LYS A 35 -2.05 -21.51 32.83
CA LYS A 35 -2.19 -22.98 32.91
C LYS A 35 -1.19 -23.50 33.92
N THR A 36 -1.63 -24.30 34.90
CA THR A 36 -0.75 -24.80 35.98
C THR A 36 -0.75 -26.33 36.05
N LYS A 37 0.42 -26.93 36.32
CA LYS A 37 0.56 -28.33 36.73
C LYS A 37 0.98 -28.41 38.19
N ASN A 38 0.62 -29.50 38.86
CA ASN A 38 0.96 -29.73 40.26
C ASN A 38 1.67 -31.07 40.51
N VAL A 39 2.38 -31.13 41.63
CA VAL A 39 3.01 -32.34 42.19
C VAL A 39 2.60 -32.48 43.66
N LEU A 40 2.48 -33.73 44.12
CA LEU A 40 2.13 -34.06 45.50
C LEU A 40 3.23 -34.91 46.15
N ALA A 41 3.49 -34.65 47.43
CA ALA A 41 4.47 -35.36 48.23
C ALA A 41 4.07 -35.44 49.71
N LYS A 42 4.66 -36.39 50.44
CA LYS A 42 4.39 -36.57 51.88
C LYS A 42 5.23 -35.62 52.73
N SER A 43 6.41 -35.22 52.26
CA SER A 43 7.27 -34.24 52.92
C SER A 43 7.47 -32.97 52.08
N LYS A 44 7.81 -31.87 52.73
CA LYS A 44 8.12 -30.58 52.06
C LYS A 44 9.32 -30.71 51.12
N HIS A 45 10.34 -31.46 51.55
CA HIS A 45 11.57 -31.67 50.79
C HIS A 45 11.32 -32.48 49.52
N GLU A 46 10.59 -33.59 49.63
CA GLU A 46 10.17 -34.41 48.49
C GLU A 46 9.28 -33.60 47.52
N CYS A 47 8.42 -32.71 48.04
CA CYS A 47 7.62 -31.80 47.23
C CYS A 47 8.48 -30.83 46.43
N GLN A 48 9.53 -30.28 47.06
CA GLN A 48 10.48 -29.36 46.45
C GLN A 48 11.25 -30.03 45.31
N GLU A 49 11.75 -31.26 45.50
CA GLU A 49 12.45 -32.01 44.47
C GLU A 49 11.54 -32.37 43.29
N LYS A 50 10.33 -32.86 43.57
CA LYS A 50 9.34 -33.17 42.52
C LYS A 50 8.93 -31.90 41.75
N LEU A 51 8.83 -30.76 42.43
CA LEU A 51 8.52 -29.49 41.79
C LEU A 51 9.69 -29.01 40.91
N SER A 52 10.94 -29.19 41.37
CA SER A 52 12.13 -28.89 40.56
C SER A 52 12.16 -29.72 39.28
N LYS A 53 11.95 -31.05 39.39
CA LYS A 53 11.88 -31.96 38.24
C LYS A 53 10.72 -31.62 37.30
N LEU A 54 9.55 -31.22 37.84
CA LEU A 54 8.42 -30.76 37.03
C LEU A 54 8.76 -29.46 36.28
N MET A 55 9.46 -28.53 36.92
CA MET A 55 9.88 -27.27 36.29
C MET A 55 10.95 -27.49 35.22
N GLU A 56 11.83 -28.48 35.37
CA GLU A 56 12.79 -28.91 34.34
C GLU A 56 12.08 -29.61 33.17
N ALA A 57 11.21 -30.59 33.45
CA ALA A 57 10.55 -31.41 32.43
C ALA A 57 9.51 -30.65 31.59
N VAL A 58 8.85 -29.65 32.18
CA VAL A 58 7.87 -28.84 31.43
C VAL A 58 8.57 -27.75 30.60
N GLY A 59 9.89 -27.60 30.75
CA GLY A 59 10.60 -26.42 30.32
C GLY A 59 10.02 -25.25 31.10
N SER A 60 10.74 -24.76 32.10
CA SER A 60 10.59 -23.34 32.43
C SER A 60 10.52 -22.62 31.09
N THR A 61 9.44 -21.88 30.81
CA THR A 61 9.50 -20.84 29.80
C THR A 61 10.84 -20.21 30.05
N LYS A 62 11.82 -20.40 29.16
CA LYS A 62 13.16 -19.90 29.40
C LYS A 62 12.89 -18.43 29.68
N SER A 63 13.00 -18.02 30.93
CA SER A 63 13.57 -16.73 31.20
C SER A 63 14.94 -16.94 30.62
N GLU A 64 15.08 -16.73 29.31
CA GLU A 64 16.36 -16.71 28.62
C GLU A 64 17.13 -15.72 29.46
N LYS A 65 18.02 -16.26 30.30
CA LYS A 65 18.86 -15.41 31.11
C LYS A 65 19.72 -14.73 30.07
N ILE A 66 19.34 -13.49 29.76
CA ILE A 66 20.09 -12.64 28.86
C ILE A 66 21.52 -12.64 29.41
N ARG A 67 22.46 -13.01 28.56
CA ARG A 67 23.83 -13.31 28.97
C ARG A 67 24.79 -12.79 27.92
N ALA A 68 25.97 -12.39 28.36
CA ALA A 68 26.97 -11.77 27.50
C ALA A 68 27.44 -12.70 26.35
N ASP A 69 27.45 -14.01 26.59
CA ASP A 69 27.87 -15.06 25.65
C ASP A 69 26.75 -15.53 24.71
N MET A 70 25.54 -14.96 24.79
CA MET A 70 24.47 -15.33 23.85
C MET A 70 24.80 -14.88 22.42
N PRO A 71 24.35 -15.61 21.39
CA PRO A 71 24.50 -15.18 20.01
C PRO A 71 23.86 -13.80 19.78
N PHE A 72 24.54 -12.94 19.03
CA PHE A 72 24.05 -11.60 18.72
C PHE A 72 22.67 -11.60 18.05
N GLY A 73 22.38 -12.63 17.25
CA GLY A 73 21.09 -12.78 16.58
C GLY A 73 19.93 -12.99 17.54
N GLU A 74 20.13 -13.81 18.57
CA GLU A 74 19.16 -14.02 19.65
C GLU A 74 18.94 -12.72 20.43
N TRP A 75 20.01 -11.99 20.73
CA TRP A 75 19.91 -10.69 21.41
C TRP A 75 19.11 -9.67 20.59
N VAL A 76 19.40 -9.53 19.30
CA VAL A 76 18.71 -8.57 18.42
C VAL A 76 17.23 -8.92 18.27
N ASP A 77 16.89 -10.21 18.15
CA ASP A 77 15.49 -10.64 18.12
C ASP A 77 14.79 -10.32 19.44
N PHE A 78 15.37 -10.71 20.57
CA PHE A 78 14.83 -10.40 21.90
C PHE A 78 14.64 -8.90 22.10
N TRP A 79 15.64 -8.09 21.74
CA TRP A 79 15.59 -6.64 21.80
C TRP A 79 14.41 -6.09 20.97
N TYR A 80 14.28 -6.56 19.73
CA TYR A 80 13.22 -6.12 18.83
C TYR A 80 11.83 -6.49 19.36
N GLN A 81 11.61 -7.75 19.74
CA GLN A 81 10.31 -8.22 20.21
C GLN A 81 9.90 -7.55 21.53
N THR A 82 10.85 -7.37 22.45
CA THR A 82 10.57 -6.93 23.82
C THR A 82 10.51 -5.41 23.96
N TYR A 83 11.48 -4.69 23.40
CA TYR A 83 11.64 -3.26 23.65
C TYR A 83 11.06 -2.38 22.55
N VAL A 84 11.01 -2.87 21.30
CA VAL A 84 10.78 -2.00 20.14
C VAL A 84 9.43 -2.26 19.48
N LYS A 85 9.10 -3.52 19.17
CA LYS A 85 8.01 -3.90 18.26
C LYS A 85 6.66 -3.29 18.64
N SER A 86 6.30 -3.31 19.92
CA SER A 86 5.02 -2.82 20.44
C SER A 86 4.81 -1.31 20.21
N GLY A 87 5.89 -0.53 20.16
CA GLY A 87 5.84 0.92 19.92
C GLY A 87 5.84 1.32 18.44
N LEU A 88 6.01 0.37 17.51
CA LEU A 88 6.17 0.66 16.08
C LEU A 88 4.86 0.50 15.30
N ARG A 89 4.68 1.36 14.29
CA ARG A 89 3.63 1.18 13.28
C ARG A 89 3.95 -0.01 12.36
N PRO A 90 2.95 -0.70 11.78
CA PRO A 90 3.15 -1.87 10.92
C PRO A 90 4.16 -1.68 9.78
N THR A 91 4.16 -0.53 9.11
CA THR A 91 5.15 -0.21 8.05
C THR A 91 6.58 -0.11 8.58
N THR A 92 6.72 0.40 9.81
CA THR A 92 8.02 0.51 10.47
C THR A 92 8.48 -0.85 10.97
N GLN A 93 7.58 -1.66 11.55
CA GLN A 93 7.85 -3.06 11.90
C GLN A 93 8.37 -3.83 10.68
N HIS A 94 7.66 -3.79 9.56
CA HIS A 94 8.10 -4.45 8.33
C HIS A 94 9.53 -4.06 7.90
N THR A 95 9.87 -2.79 8.03
CA THR A 95 11.22 -2.29 7.73
C THR A 95 12.26 -2.83 8.72
N TYR A 96 11.95 -2.84 10.02
CA TYR A 96 12.81 -3.42 11.06
C TYR A 96 13.05 -4.91 10.80
N GLU A 97 11.98 -5.66 10.56
CA GLU A 97 12.02 -7.11 10.33
C GLU A 97 12.82 -7.44 9.08
N ALA A 98 12.63 -6.69 7.98
CA ALA A 98 13.44 -6.86 6.79
C ALA A 98 14.94 -6.60 7.08
N ASN A 99 15.29 -5.53 7.80
CA ASN A 99 16.69 -5.26 8.15
C ASN A 99 17.27 -6.32 9.08
N ILE A 100 16.54 -6.73 10.11
CA ILE A 100 17.00 -7.65 11.14
C ILE A 100 17.13 -9.08 10.58
N TYR A 101 16.03 -9.63 10.06
CA TYR A 101 15.96 -11.05 9.70
C TYR A 101 16.57 -11.37 8.35
N GLN A 102 16.59 -10.42 7.41
CA GLN A 102 17.12 -10.68 6.06
C GLN A 102 18.58 -10.25 5.89
N HIS A 103 19.09 -9.36 6.75
CA HIS A 103 20.45 -8.82 6.62
C HIS A 103 21.29 -9.04 7.87
N VAL A 104 20.84 -8.57 9.04
CA VAL A 104 21.67 -8.59 10.26
C VAL A 104 21.88 -10.00 10.80
N ILE A 105 20.81 -10.72 11.11
CA ILE A 105 20.89 -12.07 11.70
C ILE A 105 21.62 -13.06 10.80
N PRO A 106 21.38 -13.13 9.48
CA PRO A 106 22.07 -14.09 8.62
C PRO A 106 23.60 -13.92 8.58
N GLN A 107 24.13 -12.72 8.79
CA GLN A 107 25.56 -12.44 8.66
C GLN A 107 26.28 -12.33 10.01
N LEU A 108 25.62 -11.78 11.03
CA LEU A 108 26.24 -11.51 12.34
C LEU A 108 25.65 -12.36 13.47
N GLY A 109 24.54 -13.06 13.22
CA GLY A 109 23.71 -13.62 14.28
C GLY A 109 24.38 -14.69 15.12
N GLN A 110 25.34 -15.42 14.55
CA GLN A 110 26.07 -16.52 15.22
C GLN A 110 27.23 -16.03 16.10
N ILE A 111 27.67 -14.78 15.94
CA ILE A 111 28.77 -14.22 16.73
C ILE A 111 28.27 -14.00 18.16
N PRO A 112 28.98 -14.50 19.21
CA PRO A 112 28.61 -14.20 20.60
C PRO A 112 28.59 -12.69 20.85
N LEU A 113 27.59 -12.19 21.56
CA LEU A 113 27.37 -10.76 21.80
C LEU A 113 28.60 -10.07 22.41
N CYS A 114 29.27 -10.72 23.37
CA CYS A 114 30.50 -10.22 23.99
C CYS A 114 31.75 -10.26 23.10
N GLN A 115 31.70 -10.99 21.99
CA GLN A 115 32.81 -11.12 21.03
C GLN A 115 32.58 -10.29 19.76
N LEU A 116 31.40 -9.71 19.57
CA LEU A 116 31.11 -8.88 18.40
C LEU A 116 31.98 -7.62 18.41
N THR A 117 32.79 -7.45 17.36
CA THR A 117 33.73 -6.33 17.25
C THR A 117 33.26 -5.28 16.24
N GLN A 118 33.88 -4.09 16.31
CA GLN A 118 33.73 -3.04 15.30
C GLN A 118 34.17 -3.52 13.91
N LYS A 119 35.17 -4.41 13.83
CA LYS A 119 35.68 -4.97 12.58
C LYS A 119 34.62 -5.86 11.90
N ASP A 120 33.91 -6.68 12.66
CA ASP A 120 32.84 -7.55 12.14
C ASP A 120 31.71 -6.70 11.55
N LEU A 121 31.30 -5.64 12.26
CA LEU A 121 30.30 -4.68 11.78
C LEU A 121 30.78 -3.95 10.51
N GLN A 122 32.06 -3.57 10.45
CA GLN A 122 32.62 -2.89 9.28
C GLN A 122 32.66 -3.83 8.06
N GLN A 123 33.04 -5.09 8.25
CA GLN A 123 33.02 -6.12 7.20
C GLN A 123 31.59 -6.39 6.73
N PHE A 124 30.64 -6.50 7.66
CA PHE A 124 29.22 -6.61 7.36
C PHE A 124 28.72 -5.46 6.47
N TYR A 125 29.05 -4.20 6.79
CA TYR A 125 28.63 -3.07 5.96
C TYR A 125 29.28 -3.06 4.57
N ALA A 126 30.56 -3.44 4.47
CA ALA A 126 31.24 -3.59 3.19
C ALA A 126 30.58 -4.69 2.34
N GLN A 127 30.22 -5.82 2.96
CA GLN A 127 29.54 -6.93 2.32
C GLN A 127 28.14 -6.53 1.82
N LEU A 128 27.35 -5.83 2.65
CA LEU A 128 26.05 -5.30 2.24
C LEU A 128 26.17 -4.37 1.02
N LYS A 129 27.22 -3.57 0.96
CA LYS A 129 27.48 -2.65 -0.15
C LYS A 129 27.87 -3.38 -1.45
N LYS A 130 28.59 -4.51 -1.33
CA LYS A 130 29.03 -5.33 -2.46
C LYS A 130 27.92 -6.23 -3.01
N GLU A 131 27.23 -6.98 -2.14
CA GLU A 131 26.28 -8.02 -2.55
C GLU A 131 25.09 -8.26 -1.60
N GLY A 132 24.71 -7.26 -0.80
CA GLY A 132 23.60 -7.40 0.16
C GLY A 132 22.18 -7.36 -0.42
N ARG A 133 21.99 -7.13 -1.74
CA ARG A 133 20.67 -6.98 -2.33
C ARG A 133 20.06 -8.35 -2.64
N LEU A 134 18.87 -8.60 -2.10
CA LEU A 134 18.17 -9.88 -2.22
C LEU A 134 17.15 -9.92 -3.37
N ILE A 135 16.72 -8.76 -3.88
CA ILE A 135 15.68 -8.65 -4.91
C ILE A 135 16.09 -7.68 -6.01
N ARG A 136 15.66 -7.95 -7.25
CA ARG A 136 15.89 -7.08 -8.42
C ARG A 136 17.37 -6.72 -8.62
N THR A 137 18.23 -7.72 -8.48
CA THR A 137 19.69 -7.59 -8.62
C THR A 137 20.11 -7.33 -10.07
N ASP A 138 19.33 -7.83 -11.01
CA ASP A 138 19.39 -7.55 -12.45
C ASP A 138 19.23 -6.06 -12.77
N LEU A 139 18.28 -5.39 -12.11
CA LEU A 139 17.94 -3.99 -12.40
C LEU A 139 18.82 -2.98 -11.67
N TYR A 140 19.28 -3.31 -10.46
CA TYR A 140 19.92 -2.34 -9.56
C TYR A 140 21.30 -2.77 -9.04
N GLY A 141 21.85 -3.85 -9.60
CA GLY A 141 23.08 -4.46 -9.15
C GLY A 141 22.94 -5.21 -7.82
N LYS A 142 24.00 -5.95 -7.45
CA LYS A 142 24.03 -6.82 -6.26
C LYS A 142 24.14 -6.05 -4.94
N GLY A 143 24.62 -4.82 -4.95
CA GLY A 143 24.84 -4.01 -3.76
C GLY A 143 23.59 -3.33 -3.19
N LEU A 144 23.54 -3.17 -1.85
CA LEU A 144 22.55 -2.32 -1.19
C LEU A 144 22.89 -0.83 -1.34
N SER A 145 21.84 0.01 -1.27
CA SER A 145 22.00 1.46 -1.24
C SER A 145 22.63 1.94 0.08
N ASP A 146 23.30 3.09 0.05
CA ASP A 146 23.92 3.74 1.22
C ASP A 146 22.92 3.92 2.37
N ARG A 147 21.68 4.29 2.03
CA ARG A 147 20.59 4.43 2.98
C ARG A 147 20.27 3.12 3.69
N MET A 148 20.20 2.01 2.96
CA MET A 148 19.86 0.71 3.53
C MET A 148 20.97 0.21 4.46
N VAL A 149 22.24 0.36 4.07
CA VAL A 149 23.39 0.04 4.93
C VAL A 149 23.32 0.85 6.23
N ARG A 150 23.07 2.16 6.14
CA ARG A 150 22.89 3.02 7.31
C ARG A 150 21.70 2.61 8.18
N MET A 151 20.61 2.10 7.58
CA MET A 151 19.46 1.59 8.33
C MET A 151 19.81 0.32 9.10
N CYS A 152 20.50 -0.64 8.48
CA CYS A 152 21.02 -1.82 9.17
C CYS A 152 21.93 -1.42 10.34
N HIS A 153 22.89 -0.51 10.11
CA HIS A 153 23.75 0.02 11.16
C HIS A 153 22.95 0.64 12.31
N ALA A 154 21.94 1.46 12.01
CA ALA A 154 21.12 2.10 13.05
C ALA A 154 20.39 1.05 13.92
N LYS A 155 20.02 -0.11 13.37
CA LYS A 155 19.41 -1.20 14.15
C LYS A 155 20.45 -1.90 15.03
N CYS A 156 21.61 -2.26 14.46
CA CYS A 156 22.70 -2.85 15.23
C CYS A 156 23.12 -1.93 16.38
N ARG A 157 23.34 -0.64 16.09
CA ARG A 157 23.74 0.35 17.08
C ARG A 157 22.74 0.46 18.22
N ALA A 158 21.45 0.59 17.91
CA ALA A 158 20.41 0.70 18.93
C ALA A 158 20.26 -0.57 19.79
N ALA A 159 20.38 -1.76 19.17
CA ALA A 159 20.37 -3.02 19.91
C ALA A 159 21.58 -3.17 20.83
N LEU A 160 22.76 -2.74 20.38
CA LEU A 160 23.99 -2.78 21.17
C LEU A 160 24.03 -1.69 22.25
N ASP A 161 23.44 -0.52 22.01
CA ASP A 161 23.23 0.50 23.04
C ASP A 161 22.36 -0.06 24.18
N GLN A 162 21.29 -0.80 23.86
CA GLN A 162 20.50 -1.49 24.88
C GLN A 162 21.33 -2.57 25.60
N ALA A 163 22.20 -3.31 24.89
CA ALA A 163 23.04 -4.34 25.52
C ALA A 163 24.02 -3.75 26.55
N VAL A 164 24.54 -2.55 26.29
CA VAL A 164 25.36 -1.79 27.25
C VAL A 164 24.52 -1.38 28.46
N GLN A 165 23.30 -0.88 28.25
CA GLN A 165 22.40 -0.49 29.35
C GLN A 165 22.03 -1.66 30.26
N GLU A 166 21.86 -2.86 29.68
CA GLU A 166 21.61 -4.11 30.42
C GLU A 166 22.89 -4.74 31.00
N ASN A 167 24.05 -4.07 30.88
CA ASN A 167 25.36 -4.54 31.36
C ASN A 167 25.82 -5.89 30.78
N LEU A 168 25.38 -6.23 29.56
CA LEU A 168 25.82 -7.45 28.86
C LEU A 168 27.18 -7.27 28.20
N ILE A 169 27.47 -6.05 27.76
CA ILE A 169 28.74 -5.64 27.16
C ILE A 169 29.17 -4.29 27.73
N ARG A 170 30.48 -4.07 27.79
CA ARG A 170 31.05 -2.85 28.39
C ARG A 170 30.92 -1.62 27.48
N THR A 171 31.02 -1.82 26.17
CA THR A 171 31.04 -0.74 25.17
C THR A 171 30.28 -1.17 23.93
N ASN A 172 29.66 -0.24 23.22
CA ASN A 172 28.95 -0.55 21.97
C ASN A 172 29.95 -0.63 20.79
N PRO A 173 30.15 -1.81 20.17
CA PRO A 173 31.09 -1.99 19.07
C PRO A 173 30.67 -1.30 17.77
N ALA A 174 29.42 -0.83 17.66
CA ALA A 174 28.97 -0.04 16.51
C ALA A 174 29.44 1.42 16.56
N ILE A 175 29.93 1.91 17.71
CA ILE A 175 30.48 3.26 17.80
C ILE A 175 31.78 3.32 16.98
N GLY A 176 31.91 4.35 16.14
CA GLY A 176 33.11 4.54 15.31
C GLY A 176 33.12 3.79 13.98
N CYS A 177 32.11 2.96 13.65
CA CYS A 177 31.99 2.37 12.32
C CYS A 177 31.90 3.44 11.22
N LYS A 178 32.66 3.25 10.13
CA LYS A 178 32.61 4.14 8.96
C LYS A 178 31.41 3.78 8.10
N LEU A 179 30.48 4.72 7.97
CA LEU A 179 29.25 4.55 7.20
C LEU A 179 29.35 5.23 5.83
N PRO A 180 28.61 4.73 4.83
CA PRO A 180 28.46 5.43 3.57
C PRO A 180 27.94 6.87 3.76
N PRO A 181 28.35 7.80 2.88
CA PRO A 181 27.93 9.20 2.97
C PRO A 181 26.41 9.34 2.87
N LYS A 182 25.86 10.31 3.59
CA LYS A 182 24.45 10.64 3.47
C LYS A 182 24.25 11.47 2.20
N ARG A 183 23.90 10.80 1.10
CA ARG A 183 23.55 11.48 -0.16
C ARG A 183 22.06 11.85 -0.15
N GLY A 184 21.78 13.15 -0.21
CA GLY A 184 20.44 13.65 -0.54
C GLY A 184 20.14 13.35 -2.01
N ARG A 185 18.87 13.12 -2.35
CA ARG A 185 18.43 13.20 -3.74
C ARG A 185 17.94 14.61 -3.98
N GLU A 186 18.37 15.22 -5.07
CA GLU A 186 17.87 16.52 -5.49
C GLU A 186 16.36 16.47 -5.70
N MET A 187 15.72 17.58 -5.35
CA MET A 187 14.30 17.81 -5.53
C MET A 187 14.06 18.23 -6.98
N GLN A 188 12.99 17.70 -7.59
CA GLN A 188 12.65 17.99 -8.98
C GLN A 188 11.30 18.68 -9.04
N VAL A 189 11.27 19.98 -9.31
CA VAL A 189 10.05 20.78 -9.36
C VAL A 189 9.62 20.97 -10.81
N LEU A 190 8.35 20.73 -11.15
CA LEU A 190 7.84 21.00 -12.50
C LEU A 190 7.82 22.52 -12.76
N SER A 191 8.25 22.94 -13.95
CA SER A 191 8.08 24.34 -14.36
C SER A 191 6.60 24.68 -14.60
N ARG A 192 6.27 25.98 -14.68
CA ARG A 192 4.89 26.43 -15.00
C ARG A 192 4.37 25.80 -16.30
N GLN A 193 5.20 25.72 -17.33
CA GLN A 193 4.85 25.11 -18.61
C GLN A 193 4.64 23.59 -18.51
N GLU A 194 5.53 22.89 -17.81
CA GLU A 194 5.39 21.44 -17.56
C GLU A 194 4.11 21.14 -16.78
N LEU A 195 3.82 21.95 -15.76
CA LEU A 195 2.63 21.80 -14.92
C LEU A 195 1.33 21.89 -15.73
N GLN A 196 1.23 22.88 -16.63
CA GLN A 196 0.04 23.05 -17.46
C GLN A 196 -0.14 21.87 -18.43
N ARG A 197 0.92 21.43 -19.13
CA ARG A 197 0.87 20.22 -19.98
C ARG A 197 0.48 18.99 -19.18
N PHE A 198 1.04 18.84 -17.98
CA PHE A 198 0.73 17.75 -17.06
C PHE A 198 -0.75 17.74 -16.66
N LEU A 199 -1.33 18.89 -16.31
CA LEU A 199 -2.75 19.01 -15.95
C LEU A 199 -3.66 18.78 -17.17
N MET A 200 -3.30 19.28 -18.36
CA MET A 200 -4.01 18.99 -19.61
C MET A 200 -4.05 17.48 -19.90
N GLN A 201 -2.90 16.82 -19.78
CA GLN A 201 -2.80 15.38 -19.97
C GLN A 201 -3.54 14.60 -18.89
N ALA A 202 -3.46 15.03 -17.62
CA ALA A 202 -4.19 14.43 -16.51
C ALA A 202 -5.71 14.46 -16.73
N LYS A 203 -6.23 15.53 -17.34
CA LYS A 203 -7.63 15.65 -17.76
C LYS A 203 -8.00 14.63 -18.83
N ALA A 204 -7.19 14.49 -19.88
CA ALA A 204 -7.39 13.46 -20.90
C ALA A 204 -7.30 12.03 -20.31
N ASP A 205 -6.52 11.86 -19.26
CA ASP A 205 -6.37 10.60 -18.52
C ASP A 205 -7.43 10.38 -17.42
N GLY A 206 -8.34 11.32 -17.16
CA GLY A 206 -9.37 11.20 -16.12
C GLY A 206 -8.80 11.14 -14.69
N TYR A 207 -7.67 11.82 -14.44
CA TYR A 207 -7.04 11.98 -13.14
C TYR A 207 -6.79 13.46 -12.79
N PHE A 208 -7.50 14.38 -13.45
CA PHE A 208 -7.30 15.82 -13.28
C PHE A 208 -7.52 16.28 -11.85
N GLU A 209 -8.63 15.90 -11.24
CA GLU A 209 -9.03 16.31 -9.90
C GLU A 209 -8.05 15.81 -8.84
N LEU A 210 -7.50 14.60 -9.04
CA LEU A 210 -6.50 14.01 -8.16
C LEU A 210 -5.21 14.85 -8.15
N PHE A 211 -4.69 15.18 -9.32
CA PHE A 211 -3.44 15.92 -9.43
C PHE A 211 -3.63 17.41 -9.14
N LEU A 212 -4.75 18.01 -9.56
CA LEU A 212 -5.11 19.38 -9.24
C LEU A 212 -5.15 19.59 -7.74
N LEU A 213 -5.80 18.68 -6.99
CA LEU A 213 -5.89 18.80 -5.54
C LEU A 213 -4.50 18.70 -4.90
N ASP A 214 -3.69 17.72 -5.29
CA ASP A 214 -2.32 17.58 -4.78
C ASP A 214 -1.48 18.84 -5.06
N LEU A 215 -1.57 19.39 -6.27
CA LEU A 215 -0.86 20.61 -6.69
C LEU A 215 -1.42 21.90 -6.08
N SER A 216 -2.63 21.87 -5.49
CA SER A 216 -3.25 23.02 -4.81
C SER A 216 -3.08 22.99 -3.30
N THR A 217 -2.66 21.86 -2.73
CA THR A 217 -2.66 21.63 -1.27
C THR A 217 -1.38 20.99 -0.74
N GLY A 218 -0.58 20.39 -1.62
CA GLY A 218 0.63 19.68 -1.31
C GLY A 218 0.42 18.50 -0.36
N LEU A 219 -0.68 17.74 -0.43
CA LEU A 219 -0.92 16.64 0.50
C LEU A 219 0.17 15.55 0.44
N ARG A 220 0.33 14.80 1.54
CA ARG A 220 1.10 13.56 1.44
C ARG A 220 0.28 12.54 0.66
N ARG A 221 0.94 11.70 -0.15
CA ARG A 221 0.29 10.62 -0.91
C ARG A 221 -0.76 9.83 -0.13
N GLY A 222 -0.41 9.41 1.09
CA GLY A 222 -1.32 8.63 1.93
C GLY A 222 -2.52 9.43 2.42
N GLU A 223 -2.36 10.73 2.65
CA GLU A 223 -3.44 11.66 3.03
C GLU A 223 -4.40 11.85 1.84
N LEU A 224 -3.87 12.15 0.65
CA LEU A 224 -4.65 12.35 -0.57
C LEU A 224 -5.53 11.13 -0.91
N LEU A 225 -4.94 9.93 -0.89
CA LEU A 225 -5.65 8.69 -1.21
C LEU A 225 -6.64 8.24 -0.13
N ALA A 226 -6.57 8.84 1.07
CA ALA A 226 -7.51 8.56 2.15
C ALA A 226 -8.77 9.42 2.12
N LEU A 227 -8.82 10.45 1.26
CA LEU A 227 -9.92 11.40 1.23
C LEU A 227 -11.24 10.74 0.79
N GLN A 228 -12.30 11.14 1.48
CA GLN A 228 -13.69 10.80 1.21
C GLN A 228 -14.49 12.08 0.96
N TRP A 229 -15.65 11.96 0.31
CA TRP A 229 -16.51 13.12 0.05
C TRP A 229 -16.92 13.86 1.33
N SER A 230 -17.10 13.13 2.43
CA SER A 230 -17.36 13.68 3.77
C SER A 230 -16.26 14.58 4.32
N ASP A 231 -15.04 14.51 3.77
CA ASP A 231 -13.94 15.37 4.21
C ASP A 231 -13.91 16.71 3.47
N LEU A 232 -14.63 16.83 2.35
CA LEU A 232 -14.65 18.00 1.49
C LEU A 232 -15.99 18.72 1.64
N ASP A 233 -15.96 19.87 2.28
CA ASP A 233 -17.09 20.77 2.40
C ASP A 233 -17.05 21.76 1.23
N LEU A 234 -17.88 21.49 0.22
CA LEU A 234 -17.96 22.29 -1.00
C LEU A 234 -18.59 23.67 -0.76
N ASP A 235 -19.42 23.82 0.28
CA ASP A 235 -20.12 25.06 0.56
C ASP A 235 -19.24 26.01 1.39
N ALA A 236 -18.54 25.49 2.40
CA ALA A 236 -17.54 26.26 3.12
C ALA A 236 -16.22 26.40 2.35
N GLY A 237 -16.01 25.62 1.28
CA GLY A 237 -14.77 25.63 0.50
C GLY A 237 -13.58 25.05 1.25
N THR A 238 -13.79 24.01 2.07
CA THR A 238 -12.77 23.49 2.98
C THR A 238 -12.56 21.98 2.92
N LEU A 239 -11.31 21.55 3.12
CA LEU A 239 -10.89 20.15 3.12
C LEU A 239 -10.32 19.73 4.47
N SER A 240 -10.87 18.68 5.06
CA SER A 240 -10.43 18.13 6.34
C SER A 240 -9.46 16.96 6.14
N VAL A 241 -8.20 17.15 6.53
CA VAL A 241 -7.17 16.11 6.45
C VAL A 241 -7.00 15.46 7.81
N THR A 242 -7.64 14.31 8.02
CA THR A 242 -7.69 13.63 9.33
C THR A 242 -7.18 12.20 9.31
N LYS A 243 -6.98 11.64 8.12
CA LYS A 243 -6.67 10.23 7.88
C LYS A 243 -5.63 10.08 6.79
N GLN A 244 -4.95 8.94 6.81
CA GLN A 244 -4.01 8.54 5.76
C GLN A 244 -4.10 7.03 5.52
N ILE A 245 -3.77 6.61 4.30
CA ILE A 245 -3.68 5.20 3.94
C ILE A 245 -2.24 4.84 3.61
N TYR A 246 -1.85 3.64 4.02
CA TYR A 246 -0.60 3.01 3.64
C TYR A 246 -0.84 1.54 3.29
N GLU A 247 0.12 0.94 2.59
CA GLU A 247 0.07 -0.46 2.18
C GLU A 247 1.11 -1.26 2.97
N VAL A 248 0.69 -2.39 3.55
CA VAL A 248 1.57 -3.36 4.23
C VAL A 248 1.23 -4.74 3.70
N ASN A 249 2.21 -5.46 3.16
CA ASN A 249 2.05 -6.82 2.62
C ASN A 249 0.87 -6.94 1.63
N GLY A 250 0.72 -5.97 0.72
CA GLY A 250 -0.35 -5.95 -0.27
C GLY A 250 -1.73 -5.55 0.26
N LYS A 251 -1.84 -5.22 1.56
CA LYS A 251 -3.10 -4.82 2.21
C LYS A 251 -3.09 -3.33 2.52
N MET A 252 -4.14 -2.64 2.10
CA MET A 252 -4.38 -1.25 2.41
C MET A 252 -4.85 -1.13 3.87
N GLN A 253 -4.23 -0.23 4.62
CA GLN A 253 -4.60 0.09 6.00
C GLN A 253 -4.78 1.59 6.14
N MET A 254 -5.86 1.96 6.81
CA MET A 254 -6.15 3.34 7.15
C MET A 254 -5.67 3.62 8.58
N SER A 255 -5.11 4.80 8.78
CA SER A 255 -4.65 5.24 10.10
C SER A 255 -4.79 6.74 10.26
N ILE A 256 -4.75 7.18 11.51
CA ILE A 256 -4.63 8.59 11.84
C ILE A 256 -3.17 9.03 11.56
N PRO A 257 -2.95 10.27 11.06
CA PRO A 257 -1.63 10.84 10.90
C PRO A 257 -0.76 10.71 12.15
N LYS A 258 0.56 10.67 11.96
CA LYS A 258 1.52 10.43 13.06
C LYS A 258 1.55 11.58 14.06
N THR A 259 1.40 12.80 13.59
CA THR A 259 1.56 14.02 14.37
C THR A 259 0.23 14.77 14.40
N LYS A 260 -0.04 15.46 15.52
CA LYS A 260 -1.22 16.34 15.63
C LYS A 260 -1.22 17.40 14.52
N ALA A 261 -0.06 17.95 14.17
CA ALA A 261 0.11 18.93 13.10
C ALA A 261 -0.30 18.42 11.70
N SER A 262 -0.33 17.10 11.47
CA SER A 262 -0.83 16.55 10.20
C SER A 262 -2.36 16.56 10.12
N ILE A 263 -3.06 16.63 11.26
CA ILE A 263 -4.52 16.78 11.31
C ILE A 263 -4.84 18.26 11.15
N ARG A 264 -5.44 18.63 10.02
CA ARG A 264 -5.61 20.04 9.65
C ARG A 264 -6.80 20.24 8.71
N LYS A 265 -7.29 21.48 8.68
CA LYS A 265 -8.31 21.95 7.74
C LYS A 265 -7.66 22.90 6.74
N LEU A 266 -7.89 22.70 5.46
CA LEU A 266 -7.36 23.51 4.38
C LEU A 266 -8.51 24.28 3.73
N VAL A 267 -8.26 25.55 3.39
CA VAL A 267 -9.17 26.35 2.55
C VAL A 267 -8.75 26.15 1.11
N LEU A 268 -9.70 25.83 0.23
CA LEU A 268 -9.42 25.62 -1.19
C LEU A 268 -9.82 26.86 -1.99
N PRO A 269 -9.09 27.18 -3.07
CA PRO A 269 -9.49 28.26 -3.98
C PRO A 269 -10.87 28.02 -4.58
N PRO A 270 -11.70 29.06 -4.79
CA PRO A 270 -13.05 28.90 -5.37
C PRO A 270 -13.06 28.14 -6.71
N ALA A 271 -12.08 28.40 -7.57
CA ALA A 271 -11.95 27.68 -8.85
C ALA A 271 -11.73 26.16 -8.67
N VAL A 272 -11.02 25.75 -7.62
CA VAL A 272 -10.85 24.32 -7.29
C VAL A 272 -12.17 23.74 -6.80
N ILE A 273 -12.92 24.47 -5.97
CA ILE A 273 -14.24 24.02 -5.49
C ILE A 273 -15.20 23.78 -6.65
N GLU A 274 -15.25 24.67 -7.63
CA GLU A 274 -16.12 24.49 -8.80
C GLU A 274 -15.76 23.23 -9.62
N VAL A 275 -14.47 22.93 -9.78
CA VAL A 275 -14.02 21.66 -10.38
C VAL A 275 -14.55 20.47 -9.59
N PHE A 276 -14.48 20.52 -8.25
CA PHE A 276 -14.96 19.43 -7.40
C PHE A 276 -16.49 19.33 -7.33
N ARG A 277 -17.24 20.43 -7.50
CA ARG A 277 -18.71 20.41 -7.66
C ARG A 277 -19.10 19.63 -8.92
N GLU A 278 -18.41 19.87 -10.04
CA GLU A 278 -18.64 19.09 -11.26
C GLU A 278 -18.23 17.62 -11.09
N TYR A 279 -17.07 17.39 -10.48
CA TYR A 279 -16.57 16.04 -10.22
C TYR A 279 -17.50 15.20 -9.35
N GLN A 280 -18.18 15.83 -8.37
CA GLN A 280 -19.12 15.17 -7.47
C GLN A 280 -20.28 14.51 -8.23
N LYS A 281 -20.70 15.07 -9.38
CA LYS A 281 -21.74 14.48 -10.24
C LYS A 281 -21.35 13.10 -10.78
N THR A 282 -20.05 12.79 -10.82
CA THR A 282 -19.51 11.50 -11.28
C THR A 282 -19.25 10.51 -10.14
N ALA A 283 -19.49 10.92 -8.89
CA ALA A 283 -19.19 10.12 -7.70
C ALA A 283 -20.05 8.85 -7.65
N LYS A 284 -19.40 7.70 -7.43
CA LYS A 284 -20.06 6.39 -7.33
C LYS A 284 -19.92 5.72 -5.97
N CYS A 285 -19.08 6.27 -5.10
CA CYS A 285 -18.84 5.76 -3.76
C CYS A 285 -18.33 6.87 -2.85
N ARG A 286 -18.09 6.56 -1.57
CA ARG A 286 -17.64 7.54 -0.57
C ARG A 286 -16.24 8.09 -0.81
N TRP A 287 -15.37 7.37 -1.53
CA TRP A 287 -13.99 7.78 -1.74
C TRP A 287 -13.91 8.93 -2.74
N LEU A 288 -13.12 9.95 -2.42
CA LEU A 288 -12.88 11.07 -3.33
C LEU A 288 -12.13 10.59 -4.57
N PHE A 289 -11.16 9.68 -4.39
CA PHE A 289 -10.42 9.07 -5.49
C PHE A 289 -10.57 7.54 -5.46
N PRO A 290 -11.61 6.99 -6.10
CA PRO A 290 -11.92 5.57 -6.04
C PRO A 290 -10.97 4.71 -6.89
N SER A 291 -10.90 3.43 -6.54
CA SER A 291 -10.23 2.40 -7.34
C SER A 291 -11.01 2.17 -8.63
N PRO A 292 -10.34 2.10 -9.80
CA PRO A 292 -11.01 1.79 -11.06
C PRO A 292 -11.39 0.30 -11.18
N ILE A 293 -10.94 -0.56 -10.25
CA ILE A 293 -11.11 -2.02 -10.32
C ILE A 293 -11.94 -2.55 -9.16
N LYS A 294 -11.70 -2.03 -7.95
CA LYS A 294 -12.37 -2.51 -6.73
C LYS A 294 -13.52 -1.58 -6.36
N GLU A 295 -14.69 -2.14 -6.13
CA GLU A 295 -15.85 -1.42 -5.61
C GLU A 295 -15.59 -0.92 -4.18
N ASP A 296 -16.07 0.29 -3.87
CA ASP A 296 -15.91 0.99 -2.58
C ASP A 296 -14.49 0.93 -1.97
N ALA A 297 -13.47 1.01 -2.82
CA ALA A 297 -12.08 1.07 -2.39
C ALA A 297 -11.39 2.34 -2.92
N PRO A 298 -10.40 2.89 -2.21
CA PRO A 298 -9.62 4.01 -2.72
C PRO A 298 -8.61 3.54 -3.78
N LEU A 299 -8.14 4.48 -4.59
CA LEU A 299 -7.02 4.26 -5.48
C LEU A 299 -5.77 3.84 -4.68
N THR A 300 -5.05 2.84 -5.15
CA THR A 300 -3.87 2.34 -4.44
C THR A 300 -2.63 3.21 -4.70
N PRO A 301 -1.68 3.28 -3.75
CA PRO A 301 -0.43 4.04 -3.94
C PRO A 301 0.36 3.61 -5.18
N GLY A 302 0.40 2.30 -5.45
CA GLY A 302 1.07 1.75 -6.63
C GLY A 302 0.38 2.11 -7.94
N SER A 303 -0.97 2.01 -7.98
CA SER A 303 -1.74 2.41 -9.16
C SER A 303 -1.59 3.90 -9.44
N MET A 304 -1.67 4.74 -8.41
CA MET A 304 -1.49 6.18 -8.56
C MET A 304 -0.08 6.51 -9.08
N LEU A 305 0.97 5.92 -8.52
CA LEU A 305 2.35 6.18 -8.98
C LEU A 305 2.54 5.81 -10.46
N ARG A 306 1.96 4.69 -10.88
CA ARG A 306 1.95 4.30 -12.30
C ARG A 306 1.25 5.34 -13.16
N ARG A 307 0.11 5.87 -12.69
CA ARG A 307 -0.63 6.93 -13.41
C ARG A 307 0.16 8.22 -13.49
N LEU A 308 0.87 8.62 -12.44
CA LEU A 308 1.76 9.77 -12.47
C LEU A 308 2.79 9.65 -13.60
N HIS A 309 3.58 8.58 -13.63
CA HIS A 309 4.66 8.44 -14.62
C HIS A 309 4.14 8.38 -16.06
N VAL A 310 3.01 7.67 -16.29
CA VAL A 310 2.36 7.64 -17.62
C VAL A 310 1.85 9.02 -18.03
N THR A 311 1.30 9.78 -17.09
CA THR A 311 0.80 11.15 -17.37
C THR A 311 1.97 12.08 -17.68
N LEU A 312 3.06 12.03 -16.90
CA LEU A 312 4.28 12.82 -17.14
C LEU A 312 4.92 12.51 -18.49
N GLU A 313 5.02 11.24 -18.85
CA GLU A 313 5.58 10.80 -20.13
C GLU A 313 4.77 11.35 -21.30
N ARG A 314 3.44 11.20 -21.27
CA ARG A 314 2.54 11.72 -22.30
C ARG A 314 2.48 13.25 -22.34
N ALA A 315 2.69 13.89 -21.20
CA ALA A 315 2.80 15.35 -21.09
C ALA A 315 4.15 15.91 -21.52
N GLN A 316 5.10 15.05 -21.94
CA GLN A 316 6.46 15.44 -22.28
C GLN A 316 7.10 16.28 -21.16
N CYS A 317 6.98 15.79 -19.93
CA CYS A 317 7.55 16.38 -18.73
C CYS A 317 8.63 15.47 -18.16
N LYS A 318 9.55 16.04 -17.37
CA LYS A 318 10.53 15.23 -16.65
C LYS A 318 9.87 14.24 -15.69
N GLN A 319 10.50 13.08 -15.53
CA GLN A 319 10.03 12.07 -14.58
C GLN A 319 10.37 12.51 -13.15
N ILE A 320 9.34 12.58 -12.31
CA ILE A 320 9.46 12.99 -10.92
C ILE A 320 8.80 11.95 -10.00
N ARG A 321 9.19 11.94 -8.72
CA ARG A 321 8.52 11.12 -7.71
C ARG A 321 7.19 11.77 -7.38
N PHE A 322 6.25 11.00 -6.82
CA PHE A 322 5.00 11.60 -6.35
C PHE A 322 5.20 12.72 -5.32
N HIS A 323 6.15 12.56 -4.39
CA HIS A 323 6.40 13.61 -3.40
C HIS A 323 6.97 14.90 -3.98
N ASP A 324 7.49 14.85 -5.20
CA ASP A 324 8.00 16.02 -5.91
C ASP A 324 6.85 16.92 -6.42
N LEU A 325 5.62 16.42 -6.54
CA LEU A 325 4.44 17.26 -6.78
C LEU A 325 4.14 18.19 -5.59
N ARG A 326 4.25 17.67 -4.36
CA ARG A 326 4.18 18.48 -3.15
C ARG A 326 5.29 19.54 -3.08
N HIS A 327 6.47 19.19 -3.57
CA HIS A 327 7.56 20.16 -3.70
C HIS A 327 7.28 21.23 -4.76
N THR A 328 6.62 20.84 -5.87
CA THR A 328 6.16 21.76 -6.90
C THR A 328 5.15 22.75 -6.32
N PHE A 329 4.12 22.27 -5.60
CA PHE A 329 3.17 23.13 -4.89
C PHE A 329 3.87 24.11 -3.95
N ALA A 330 4.79 23.63 -3.11
CA ALA A 330 5.45 24.46 -2.11
C ALA A 330 6.36 25.52 -2.73
N THR A 331 7.09 25.18 -3.79
CA THR A 331 7.95 26.12 -4.51
C THR A 331 7.10 27.23 -5.16
N MET A 332 6.03 26.84 -5.87
CA MET A 332 5.09 27.80 -6.45
C MET A 332 4.41 28.66 -5.41
N ALA A 333 4.03 28.10 -4.26
CA ALA A 333 3.42 28.87 -3.18
C ALA A 333 4.36 29.96 -2.65
N LEU A 334 5.64 29.64 -2.46
CA LEU A 334 6.67 30.61 -2.05
C LEU A 334 6.92 31.67 -3.13
N GLU A 335 7.02 31.26 -4.40
CA GLU A 335 7.16 32.19 -5.54
C GLU A 335 5.99 33.18 -5.62
N ASN A 336 4.77 32.73 -5.32
CA ASN A 336 3.58 33.57 -5.26
C ASN A 336 3.45 34.34 -3.92
N GLY A 337 4.49 34.34 -3.08
CA GLY A 337 4.57 35.15 -1.87
C GLY A 337 3.87 34.59 -0.63
N MET A 338 3.51 33.30 -0.61
CA MET A 338 2.99 32.66 0.60
C MET A 338 4.06 32.64 1.69
N ASP A 339 3.70 33.05 2.91
CA ASP A 339 4.63 33.00 4.03
C ASP A 339 4.95 31.56 4.44
N ILE A 340 6.17 31.35 4.93
CA ILE A 340 6.68 30.00 5.24
C ILE A 340 5.91 29.31 6.37
N LYS A 341 5.31 30.07 7.29
CA LYS A 341 4.57 29.52 8.43
C LYS A 341 3.21 29.00 7.96
N THR A 342 2.52 29.76 7.12
CA THR A 342 1.28 29.34 6.46
C THR A 342 1.53 28.11 5.59
N LEU A 343 2.57 28.13 4.74
CA LEU A 343 2.94 26.97 3.93
C LEU A 343 3.25 25.75 4.81
N SER A 344 4.04 25.92 5.86
CA SER A 344 4.36 24.86 6.82
C SER A 344 3.09 24.26 7.46
N SER A 345 2.12 25.11 7.81
CA SER A 345 0.85 24.68 8.37
C SER A 345 0.00 23.92 7.34
N MET A 346 -0.09 24.40 6.10
CA MET A 346 -0.79 23.72 5.01
C MET A 346 -0.17 22.37 4.65
N LEU A 347 1.16 22.28 4.71
CA LEU A 347 1.91 21.05 4.50
C LEU A 347 1.79 20.09 5.70
N GLY A 348 1.37 20.56 6.88
CA GLY A 348 1.30 19.76 8.10
C GLY A 348 2.70 19.32 8.57
N HIS A 349 3.65 20.26 8.58
CA HIS A 349 4.95 20.09 9.22
C HIS A 349 4.87 20.49 10.69
N VAL A 350 5.56 19.74 11.56
CA VAL A 350 5.60 20.04 13.01
C VAL A 350 6.45 21.28 13.28
N SER A 351 7.47 21.53 12.46
CA SER A 351 8.35 22.68 12.56
C SER A 351 8.49 23.36 11.21
N ALA A 352 8.42 24.69 11.19
CA ALA A 352 8.69 25.49 10.01
C ALA A 352 10.14 25.34 9.52
N ALA A 353 11.08 24.98 10.41
CA ALA A 353 12.45 24.67 10.04
C ALA A 353 12.52 23.52 9.02
N THR A 354 11.62 22.53 9.11
CA THR A 354 11.55 21.46 8.10
C THR A 354 11.16 22.01 6.73
N THR A 355 10.26 22.99 6.67
CA THR A 355 9.91 23.67 5.41
C THR A 355 11.11 24.46 4.90
N LEU A 356 11.77 25.21 5.78
CA LEU A 356 12.93 26.00 5.43
C LEU A 356 14.05 25.11 4.88
N ASP A 357 14.48 24.07 5.62
CA ASP A 357 15.53 23.12 5.22
C ASP A 357 15.28 22.44 3.88
N ILE A 358 14.00 22.28 3.49
CA ILE A 358 13.61 21.65 2.22
C ILE A 358 13.61 22.66 1.07
N TYR A 359 13.24 23.92 1.34
CA TYR A 359 13.02 24.96 0.32
C TYR A 359 13.99 26.14 0.45
N THR A 360 15.15 25.96 1.08
CA THR A 360 16.21 26.98 1.23
C THR A 360 16.86 27.38 -0.09
N HIS A 361 16.68 26.60 -1.16
CA HIS A 361 17.19 26.94 -2.48
C HIS A 361 16.32 28.01 -3.12
N ILE A 362 16.77 29.26 -3.02
CA ILE A 362 16.20 30.40 -3.71
C ILE A 362 16.36 30.16 -5.22
N THR A 363 15.27 30.18 -5.99
CA THR A 363 15.34 30.11 -7.45
C THR A 363 15.70 31.49 -8.02
N GLY A 364 16.21 31.54 -9.26
CA GLY A 364 16.44 32.82 -9.95
C GLY A 364 15.16 33.66 -10.00
N ASP A 365 14.03 33.02 -10.28
CA ASP A 365 12.71 33.67 -10.33
C ASP A 365 12.29 34.25 -8.97
N MET A 366 12.60 33.58 -7.85
CA MET A 366 12.34 34.12 -6.51
C MET A 366 13.17 35.38 -6.22
N LEU A 367 14.42 35.45 -6.72
CA LEU A 367 15.25 36.67 -6.60
C LEU A 367 14.69 37.79 -7.47
N SER A 368 14.31 37.50 -8.71
CA SER A 368 13.72 38.47 -9.63
C SER A 368 12.40 39.02 -9.12
N GLU A 369 11.50 38.17 -8.60
CA GLU A 369 10.22 38.61 -8.02
C GLU A 369 10.44 39.41 -6.72
N ALA A 370 11.41 39.03 -5.88
CA ALA A 370 11.76 39.80 -4.70
C ALA A 370 12.27 41.20 -5.08
N ALA A 371 13.12 41.30 -6.11
CA ALA A 371 13.59 42.57 -6.65
C ALA A 371 12.41 43.39 -7.23
N ALA A 372 11.52 42.78 -8.02
CA ALA A 372 10.34 43.44 -8.57
C ALA A 372 9.36 43.92 -7.47
N LYS A 373 9.24 43.22 -6.35
CA LYS A 373 8.47 43.67 -5.19
C LYS A 373 9.10 44.87 -4.49
N ILE A 374 10.43 44.88 -4.35
CA ILE A 374 11.16 46.05 -3.82
C ILE A 374 10.94 47.25 -4.74
N ASP A 375 11.07 47.06 -6.05
CA ASP A 375 10.94 48.13 -7.04
C ASP A 375 9.52 48.71 -7.09
N ARG A 376 8.49 47.85 -7.05
CA ARG A 376 7.08 48.28 -6.85
C ARG A 376 6.87 49.04 -5.54
N GLY A 377 7.53 48.60 -4.46
CA GLY A 377 7.47 49.27 -3.15
C GLY A 377 8.13 50.64 -3.13
N LEU A 378 9.03 50.93 -4.06
CA LEU A 378 9.66 52.24 -4.27
C LEU A 378 8.85 53.16 -5.19
N GLY A 379 7.68 52.72 -5.67
CA GLY A 379 6.79 53.50 -6.53
C GLY A 379 7.11 53.42 -8.02
N ASN A 380 7.98 52.50 -8.44
CA ASN A 380 8.30 52.30 -9.85
C ASN A 380 7.28 51.36 -10.52
N GLU A 381 6.85 51.70 -11.75
CA GLU A 381 6.12 50.77 -12.60
C GLU A 381 7.09 49.70 -13.12
N VAL A 382 6.99 48.50 -12.56
CA VAL A 382 7.73 47.34 -13.08
C VAL A 382 6.95 46.83 -14.28
N ALA A 383 7.56 46.90 -15.47
CA ALA A 383 7.02 46.23 -16.65
C ALA A 383 6.92 44.73 -16.35
N GLU A 384 5.73 44.13 -16.53
CA GLU A 384 5.61 42.67 -16.50
C GLU A 384 6.58 42.10 -17.53
N ASP A 385 7.46 41.20 -17.10
CA ASP A 385 8.47 40.61 -17.96
C ASP A 385 7.78 39.71 -19.01
N THR A 386 7.38 40.30 -20.13
CA THR A 386 6.72 39.62 -21.26
C THR A 386 7.70 38.73 -22.05
N SER A 387 8.93 38.56 -21.59
CA SER A 387 9.94 37.74 -22.28
C SER A 387 9.62 36.24 -22.32
N GLU A 388 8.73 35.72 -21.45
CA GLU A 388 8.25 34.32 -21.52
C GLU A 388 7.30 34.05 -22.70
N THR A 389 6.75 35.08 -23.37
CA THR A 389 5.82 34.88 -24.49
C THR A 389 6.47 34.50 -25.82
N ALA A 390 7.80 34.58 -25.96
CA ALA A 390 8.47 34.47 -27.26
C ALA A 390 8.50 33.04 -27.85
N GLN A 391 8.33 32.00 -27.04
CA GLN A 391 8.07 30.63 -27.50
C GLN A 391 7.16 29.96 -26.48
N ASN A 392 5.86 29.88 -26.77
CA ASN A 392 4.89 29.24 -25.86
C ASN A 392 4.61 27.79 -26.34
N PRO A 393 5.44 26.78 -25.98
CA PRO A 393 5.25 25.38 -26.37
C PRO A 393 3.94 24.75 -25.85
N LEU A 394 3.16 25.53 -25.10
CA LEU A 394 1.84 25.20 -24.62
C LEU A 394 0.75 25.31 -25.70
N ALA A 395 0.89 26.24 -26.65
CA ALA A 395 -0.09 26.44 -27.72
C ALA A 395 -0.21 25.19 -28.62
N ASP A 396 0.88 24.42 -28.75
CA ASP A 396 0.96 23.25 -29.63
C ASP A 396 0.74 21.91 -28.91
N PHE A 397 0.69 21.89 -27.57
CA PHE A 397 0.56 20.63 -26.84
C PHE A 397 -0.86 20.06 -26.97
N LYS A 398 -0.97 18.91 -27.64
CA LYS A 398 -2.22 18.13 -27.74
C LYS A 398 -2.14 16.91 -26.82
N PRO A 399 -3.06 16.75 -25.85
CA PRO A 399 -2.99 15.63 -24.93
C PRO A 399 -3.22 14.32 -25.67
N VAL A 400 -2.46 13.30 -25.29
CA VAL A 400 -2.61 11.94 -25.78
C VAL A 400 -3.92 11.38 -25.23
N MET A 401 -4.94 11.35 -26.08
CA MET A 401 -6.26 10.83 -25.70
C MET A 401 -6.18 9.32 -25.45
N ARG A 402 -6.84 8.88 -24.38
CA ARG A 402 -7.04 7.44 -24.17
C ARG A 402 -7.80 6.87 -25.35
N ARG A 403 -7.34 5.72 -25.85
CA ARG A 403 -8.14 4.87 -26.73
C ARG A 403 -9.32 4.30 -25.91
N ILE A 404 -10.38 5.10 -25.73
CA ILE A 404 -11.62 4.67 -25.08
C ILE A 404 -12.30 3.70 -26.04
N ARG A 405 -12.39 2.43 -25.65
CA ARG A 405 -13.10 1.41 -26.43
C ARG A 405 -14.60 1.70 -26.35
N LYS A 406 -15.26 1.86 -27.49
CA LYS A 406 -16.73 1.94 -27.53
C LYS A 406 -17.29 0.56 -27.14
N PRO A 407 -18.32 0.48 -26.29
CA PRO A 407 -19.01 -0.79 -26.05
C PRO A 407 -19.45 -1.41 -27.38
N GLY A 408 -19.13 -2.69 -27.60
CA GLY A 408 -19.52 -3.41 -28.83
C GLY A 408 -18.49 -3.42 -29.98
N THR A 409 -17.38 -2.68 -29.89
CA THR A 409 -16.41 -2.59 -31.01
C THR A 409 -15.22 -3.55 -30.91
N GLY A 410 -15.19 -4.44 -29.91
CA GLY A 410 -14.02 -5.28 -29.62
C GLY A 410 -12.77 -4.45 -29.32
N CYS A 411 -11.61 -5.09 -29.27
CA CYS A 411 -10.35 -4.41 -29.07
C CYS A 411 -9.19 -5.03 -29.80
N ILE A 412 -8.22 -4.22 -30.19
CA ILE A 412 -7.00 -4.69 -30.82
C ILE A 412 -5.81 -4.31 -29.97
N ASN A 413 -5.00 -5.31 -29.66
CA ASN A 413 -3.72 -5.16 -28.98
C ASN A 413 -2.63 -5.67 -29.92
N GLU A 414 -1.54 -4.94 -30.00
CA GLU A 414 -0.30 -5.43 -30.61
C GLU A 414 0.42 -6.29 -29.57
N LEU A 415 0.67 -7.56 -29.89
CA LEU A 415 1.35 -8.49 -28.99
C LEU A 415 2.87 -8.42 -29.18
N ASN A 416 3.30 -8.23 -30.43
CA ASN A 416 4.68 -7.98 -30.87
C ASN A 416 4.65 -7.38 -32.29
N ASP A 417 5.83 -7.09 -32.84
CA ASP A 417 6.05 -6.40 -34.12
C ASP A 417 5.34 -7.03 -35.34
N HIS A 418 4.87 -8.27 -35.24
CA HIS A 418 4.27 -9.02 -36.35
C HIS A 418 2.94 -9.71 -35.98
N LEU A 419 2.33 -9.39 -34.83
CA LEU A 419 1.13 -10.08 -34.38
C LEU A 419 0.16 -9.17 -33.60
N PHE A 420 -1.06 -9.06 -34.11
CA PHE A 420 -2.15 -8.33 -33.50
C PHE A 420 -3.24 -9.28 -32.97
N GLU A 421 -3.71 -9.06 -31.74
CA GLU A 421 -4.86 -9.74 -31.11
C GLU A 421 -6.09 -8.84 -31.15
N GLY A 422 -7.12 -9.26 -31.87
CA GLY A 422 -8.46 -8.68 -31.83
C GLY A 422 -9.36 -9.46 -30.87
N ARG A 423 -9.77 -8.90 -29.74
CA ARG A 423 -10.61 -9.57 -28.73
C ARG A 423 -11.99 -8.92 -28.61
N TYR A 424 -13.05 -9.73 -28.60
CA TYR A 424 -14.42 -9.29 -28.33
C TYR A 424 -15.03 -10.09 -27.17
N SER A 425 -15.60 -9.38 -26.19
CA SER A 425 -16.09 -9.96 -24.92
C SER A 425 -17.52 -9.52 -24.58
N PRO A 426 -18.55 -9.91 -25.36
CA PRO A 426 -19.95 -9.59 -25.06
C PRO A 426 -20.45 -10.32 -23.81
N THR A 427 -21.48 -9.75 -23.18
CA THR A 427 -22.21 -10.41 -22.07
C THR A 427 -23.36 -11.21 -22.65
N TRP A 428 -23.41 -12.51 -22.36
CA TRP A 428 -24.40 -13.44 -22.89
C TRP A 428 -25.70 -13.42 -22.06
N PRO A 429 -26.81 -14.00 -22.57
CA PRO A 429 -28.10 -14.00 -21.87
C PRO A 429 -28.10 -14.73 -20.51
N ASP A 430 -27.07 -15.53 -20.25
CA ASP A 430 -26.78 -16.21 -18.98
C ASP A 430 -26.08 -15.28 -17.95
N GLY A 431 -25.76 -14.05 -18.33
CA GLY A 431 -25.06 -13.06 -17.50
C GLY A 431 -23.54 -13.22 -17.47
N THR A 432 -22.95 -14.19 -18.19
CA THR A 432 -21.50 -14.39 -18.24
C THR A 432 -20.87 -13.70 -19.46
N LYS A 433 -19.55 -13.45 -19.39
CA LYS A 433 -18.80 -12.86 -20.50
C LYS A 433 -18.07 -13.96 -21.27
N HIS A 434 -18.46 -14.22 -22.51
CA HIS A 434 -17.66 -15.09 -23.38
C HIS A 434 -16.77 -14.23 -24.26
N SER A 435 -15.45 -14.45 -24.17
CA SER A 435 -14.47 -13.73 -24.97
C SER A 435 -14.01 -14.61 -26.12
N LYS A 436 -13.95 -14.07 -27.34
CA LYS A 436 -13.25 -14.70 -28.47
C LYS A 436 -12.18 -13.75 -29.00
N CYS A 437 -11.10 -14.33 -29.52
CA CYS A 437 -9.99 -13.60 -30.11
C CYS A 437 -9.82 -13.98 -31.59
N VAL A 438 -9.33 -13.04 -32.38
CA VAL A 438 -8.80 -13.23 -33.73
C VAL A 438 -7.37 -12.71 -33.77
N TYR A 439 -6.55 -13.30 -34.64
CA TYR A 439 -5.15 -12.91 -34.80
C TYR A 439 -4.83 -12.61 -36.26
N ALA A 440 -3.93 -11.66 -36.47
CA ALA A 440 -3.48 -11.24 -37.79
C ALA A 440 -2.08 -10.65 -37.73
N HIS A 441 -1.37 -10.64 -38.86
CA HIS A 441 -0.01 -10.11 -38.96
C HIS A 441 0.01 -8.59 -39.17
N THR A 442 -1.07 -8.04 -39.71
CA THR A 442 -1.27 -6.59 -39.82
C THR A 442 -2.49 -6.14 -39.01
N ARG A 443 -2.49 -4.88 -38.60
CA ARG A 443 -3.59 -4.29 -37.86
C ARG A 443 -4.89 -4.25 -38.66
N GLU A 444 -4.81 -3.89 -39.94
CA GLU A 444 -5.97 -3.78 -40.83
C GLU A 444 -6.64 -5.14 -41.04
N GLU A 445 -5.85 -6.20 -41.21
CA GLU A 445 -6.34 -7.57 -41.28
C GLU A 445 -6.98 -8.01 -39.95
N CYS A 446 -6.41 -7.60 -38.81
CA CYS A 446 -6.97 -7.85 -37.49
C CYS A 446 -8.33 -7.14 -37.30
N GLU A 447 -8.44 -5.88 -37.76
CA GLU A 447 -9.67 -5.09 -37.73
C GLU A 447 -10.78 -5.74 -38.57
N ALA A 448 -10.46 -6.20 -39.79
CA ALA A 448 -11.39 -6.92 -40.65
C ALA A 448 -11.90 -8.22 -40.00
N LYS A 449 -10.98 -9.05 -39.48
CA LYS A 449 -11.33 -10.30 -38.78
C LYS A 449 -12.17 -10.05 -37.52
N LEU A 450 -11.85 -8.99 -36.77
CA LEU A 450 -12.58 -8.66 -35.54
C LEU A 450 -14.01 -8.19 -35.83
N LYS A 451 -14.22 -7.45 -36.92
CA LYS A 451 -15.56 -7.02 -37.37
C LYS A 451 -16.46 -8.21 -37.69
N VAL A 452 -15.92 -9.21 -38.41
CA VAL A 452 -16.63 -10.46 -38.72
C VAL A 452 -16.95 -11.24 -37.45
N LEU A 453 -16.00 -11.37 -36.52
CA LEU A 453 -16.21 -12.03 -35.23
C LEU A 453 -17.35 -11.37 -34.42
N ILE A 454 -17.37 -10.04 -34.36
CA ILE A 454 -18.41 -9.29 -33.64
C ILE A 454 -19.79 -9.57 -34.24
N GLN A 455 -19.92 -9.57 -35.56
CA GLN A 455 -21.17 -9.86 -36.26
C GLN A 455 -21.66 -11.29 -35.94
N GLN A 456 -20.77 -12.28 -36.01
CA GLN A 456 -21.10 -13.68 -35.70
C GLN A 456 -21.58 -13.84 -34.26
N MET A 457 -20.83 -13.32 -33.28
CA MET A 457 -21.18 -13.43 -31.86
C MET A 457 -22.48 -12.68 -31.52
N ASN A 458 -22.72 -11.52 -32.14
CA ASN A 458 -23.98 -10.78 -31.95
C ASN A 458 -25.16 -11.49 -32.58
N ALA A 459 -24.99 -12.11 -33.76
CA ALA A 459 -26.04 -12.92 -34.40
C ALA A 459 -26.38 -14.16 -33.57
N GLU A 460 -25.38 -14.85 -33.03
CA GLU A 460 -25.55 -16.00 -32.12
C GLU A 460 -26.30 -15.59 -30.85
N ARG A 461 -25.87 -14.49 -30.22
CA ARG A 461 -26.54 -13.91 -29.04
C ARG A 461 -27.99 -13.51 -29.34
N LYS A 462 -28.25 -12.92 -30.51
CA LYS A 462 -29.61 -12.57 -30.95
C LYS A 462 -30.48 -13.81 -31.14
N ARG A 463 -29.98 -14.88 -31.78
CA ARG A 463 -30.71 -16.15 -31.92
C ARG A 463 -31.10 -16.75 -30.58
N ILE A 464 -30.20 -16.71 -29.59
CA ILE A 464 -30.51 -17.17 -28.23
C ILE A 464 -31.59 -16.28 -27.60
N LEU A 465 -31.44 -14.96 -27.67
CA LEU A 465 -32.45 -14.02 -27.14
C LEU A 465 -33.82 -14.20 -27.80
N ASP A 466 -33.86 -14.40 -29.12
CA ASP A 466 -35.10 -14.63 -29.86
C ASP A 466 -35.73 -15.98 -29.51
N ARG A 467 -34.93 -17.04 -29.28
CA ARG A 467 -35.43 -18.33 -28.75
C ARG A 467 -36.01 -18.20 -27.35
N LEU A 468 -35.45 -17.31 -26.52
CA LEU A 468 -35.93 -17.04 -25.17
C LEU A 468 -37.21 -16.20 -25.15
N ARG A 469 -37.55 -15.50 -26.25
CA ARG A 469 -38.80 -14.72 -26.33
C ARG A 469 -39.98 -15.69 -26.34
N GLY A 470 -40.85 -15.56 -25.33
CA GLY A 470 -42.06 -16.38 -25.19
C GLY A 470 -41.98 -17.44 -24.09
N ILE A 471 -40.80 -17.72 -23.52
CA ILE A 471 -40.66 -18.62 -22.37
C ILE A 471 -40.91 -17.84 -21.08
N VAL A 472 -42.15 -17.92 -20.57
CA VAL A 472 -42.56 -17.27 -19.32
C VAL A 472 -41.97 -18.02 -18.13
N SER A 473 -41.43 -17.28 -17.16
CA SER A 473 -40.93 -17.85 -15.91
C SER A 473 -42.08 -18.43 -15.09
N PRO A 474 -42.06 -19.72 -14.70
CA PRO A 474 -43.10 -20.28 -13.85
C PRO A 474 -43.12 -19.62 -12.46
N ASP A 475 -44.30 -19.29 -11.95
CA ASP A 475 -44.48 -18.53 -10.69
C ASP A 475 -44.16 -19.34 -9.43
N LYS A 476 -44.15 -20.69 -9.50
CA LYS A 476 -44.00 -21.58 -8.34
C LYS A 476 -42.80 -22.53 -8.48
N LEU A 477 -41.57 -21.98 -8.46
CA LEU A 477 -40.33 -22.78 -8.39
C LEU A 477 -39.58 -22.53 -7.09
N THR A 478 -39.14 -23.60 -6.43
CA THR A 478 -38.15 -23.49 -5.34
C THR A 478 -36.81 -22.98 -5.90
N LYS A 479 -35.96 -22.41 -5.04
CA LYS A 479 -34.65 -21.87 -5.43
C LYS A 479 -33.82 -22.84 -6.29
N LYS A 480 -33.82 -24.14 -5.95
CA LYS A 480 -33.06 -25.16 -6.67
C LYS A 480 -33.68 -25.55 -8.01
N GLN A 481 -35.02 -25.61 -8.09
CA GLN A 481 -35.71 -25.84 -9.36
C GLN A 481 -35.54 -24.64 -10.31
N ARG A 482 -35.60 -23.42 -9.78
CA ARG A 482 -35.35 -22.19 -10.55
C ARG A 482 -33.94 -22.15 -11.13
N GLN A 483 -32.92 -22.54 -10.35
CA GLN A 483 -31.55 -22.65 -10.84
C GLN A 483 -31.40 -23.65 -12.00
N ILE A 484 -32.07 -24.80 -11.92
CA ILE A 484 -32.06 -25.81 -12.99
C ILE A 484 -32.86 -25.31 -14.21
N TRP A 485 -34.00 -24.65 -13.98
CA TRP A 485 -34.85 -24.08 -15.03
C TRP A 485 -34.15 -22.95 -15.78
N GLU A 486 -33.48 -22.03 -15.09
CA GLU A 486 -32.71 -20.94 -15.72
C GLU A 486 -31.58 -21.49 -16.61
N TYR A 487 -30.92 -22.58 -16.19
CA TYR A 487 -29.90 -23.25 -16.99
C TYR A 487 -30.48 -23.97 -18.21
N LEU A 488 -31.50 -24.82 -18.02
CA LEU A 488 -32.11 -25.60 -19.11
C LEU A 488 -32.86 -24.72 -20.11
N ARG A 489 -33.38 -23.57 -19.68
CA ARG A 489 -33.95 -22.56 -20.58
C ARG A 489 -32.93 -22.05 -21.61
N LEU A 490 -31.65 -22.00 -21.22
CA LEU A 490 -30.54 -21.59 -22.09
C LEU A 490 -29.92 -22.76 -22.86
N HIS A 491 -30.05 -23.98 -22.33
CA HIS A 491 -29.47 -25.22 -22.87
C HIS A 491 -30.51 -26.35 -22.92
N PRO A 492 -31.55 -26.26 -23.77
CA PRO A 492 -32.69 -27.17 -23.76
C PRO A 492 -32.33 -28.61 -24.17
N ASP A 493 -31.28 -28.78 -24.96
CA ASP A 493 -30.84 -30.06 -25.50
C ASP A 493 -29.86 -30.80 -24.56
N GLU A 494 -29.45 -30.17 -23.45
CA GLU A 494 -28.50 -30.78 -22.51
C GLU A 494 -29.18 -31.86 -21.67
N THR A 495 -28.74 -33.09 -21.83
CA THR A 495 -29.28 -34.27 -21.12
C THR A 495 -28.33 -34.79 -20.05
N ASN A 496 -27.09 -34.30 -19.98
CA ASN A 496 -26.10 -34.77 -19.03
C ASN A 496 -26.26 -34.11 -17.66
N TYR A 497 -26.71 -34.89 -16.67
CA TYR A 497 -26.99 -34.37 -15.33
C TYR A 497 -25.78 -33.75 -14.63
N SER A 498 -24.56 -34.20 -14.95
CA SER A 498 -23.34 -33.65 -14.37
C SER A 498 -23.03 -32.26 -14.94
N ILE A 499 -23.32 -32.03 -16.22
CA ILE A 499 -23.12 -30.74 -16.89
C ILE A 499 -24.16 -29.73 -16.37
N ILE A 500 -25.43 -30.13 -16.30
CA ILE A 500 -26.53 -29.32 -15.75
C ILE A 500 -26.24 -28.95 -14.30
N ALA A 501 -25.78 -29.90 -13.48
CA ALA A 501 -25.47 -29.64 -12.07
C ALA A 501 -24.40 -28.55 -11.89
N ARG A 502 -23.34 -28.63 -12.71
CA ARG A 502 -22.26 -27.65 -12.72
C ARG A 502 -22.76 -26.26 -13.16
N GLY A 503 -23.53 -26.21 -14.24
CA GLY A 503 -24.06 -24.96 -14.79
C GLY A 503 -25.09 -24.27 -13.88
N ALA A 504 -26.03 -25.05 -13.33
CA ALA A 504 -27.05 -24.56 -12.39
C ALA A 504 -26.53 -24.36 -10.95
N LYS A 505 -25.27 -24.74 -10.65
CA LYS A 505 -24.67 -24.67 -9.31
C LYS A 505 -25.48 -25.44 -8.25
N VAL A 506 -25.88 -26.67 -8.60
CA VAL A 506 -26.60 -27.61 -7.73
C VAL A 506 -25.90 -28.97 -7.73
N THR A 507 -26.32 -29.90 -6.87
CA THR A 507 -25.75 -31.26 -6.88
C THR A 507 -26.37 -32.09 -8.01
N ARG A 508 -25.62 -33.07 -8.54
CA ARG A 508 -26.12 -34.02 -9.56
C ARG A 508 -27.39 -34.74 -9.10
N HIS A 509 -27.49 -35.09 -7.81
CA HIS A 509 -28.70 -35.68 -7.22
C HIS A 509 -29.91 -34.73 -7.29
N THR A 510 -29.70 -33.44 -7.04
CA THR A 510 -30.76 -32.41 -7.15
C THR A 510 -31.25 -32.27 -8.59
N VAL A 511 -30.34 -32.36 -9.58
CA VAL A 511 -30.72 -32.39 -11.00
C VAL A 511 -31.54 -33.63 -11.30
N ALA A 512 -31.07 -34.82 -10.94
CA ALA A 512 -31.79 -36.07 -11.18
C ALA A 512 -33.22 -36.06 -10.61
N LYS A 513 -33.42 -35.42 -9.45
CA LYS A 513 -34.73 -35.29 -8.80
C LYS A 513 -35.70 -34.34 -9.53
N HIS A 514 -35.20 -33.29 -10.18
CA HIS A 514 -36.04 -32.20 -10.72
C HIS A 514 -35.97 -32.04 -12.24
N TYR A 515 -35.09 -32.78 -12.93
CA TYR A 515 -34.84 -32.64 -14.36
C TYR A 515 -36.10 -32.84 -15.20
N GLU A 516 -36.79 -33.97 -15.06
CA GLU A 516 -38.00 -34.28 -15.85
C GLU A 516 -39.12 -33.25 -15.62
N MET A 517 -39.32 -32.82 -14.36
CA MET A 517 -40.28 -31.78 -14.01
C MET A 517 -39.96 -30.46 -14.71
N VAL A 518 -38.70 -30.00 -14.63
CA VAL A 518 -38.25 -28.74 -15.22
C VAL A 518 -38.25 -28.81 -16.75
N ARG A 519 -37.89 -29.95 -17.34
CA ARG A 519 -37.91 -30.18 -18.78
C ARG A 519 -39.33 -30.09 -19.33
N LYS A 520 -40.29 -30.73 -18.66
CA LYS A 520 -41.72 -30.65 -19.01
C LYS A 520 -42.29 -29.22 -18.95
N MET A 521 -41.72 -28.35 -18.11
CA MET A 521 -42.12 -26.93 -18.02
C MET A 521 -41.54 -26.06 -19.15
N LEU A 522 -40.48 -26.50 -19.82
CA LEU A 522 -39.81 -25.75 -20.88
C LEU A 522 -40.35 -26.07 -22.28
N GLY A 523 -41.22 -27.08 -22.41
CA GLY A 523 -41.78 -27.55 -23.67
C GLY A 523 -40.95 -28.68 -24.25
#